data_AF-A0A235I3H5-F1
#
_entry.id   AF-A0A235I3H5-F1
#
_cell.length_a   1.000
_cell.length_b   1.000
_cell.length_c   1.000
_cell.angle_alpha   90.00
_cell.angle_beta   90.00
_cell.angle_gamma   90.00
#
_symmetry.space_group_name_H-M   'P 1'
#
loop_
_entity.id
_entity.type
_entity.pdbx_description
1 polymer ?
#
loop_
_entity_poly.entity_id
_entity_poly.type
_entity_poly.pdbx_seq_one_letter_code
_entity_poly.pdbx_strand_id
1 'polypeptide(L)'
;MDLSFLEQASIWGQVFEIAVKRGVLQHLIQQKLVLDDHPVLQPWQSVKNADVYHQLVKAFKLTDPNTKEWVETMLRHLLVLGYGLGWTTMRECLKHSGIRKAKLEAIWCPLTLPTQEMQRDEEKEETAKAFQAAFNLPGKPVMVQNRQFDKQFESN
;
A
#
# COMPACT_ATOMS: atom_id res chain seq x y z
N MET A 1 -14.19 20.38 -10.88
CA MET A 1 -12.77 20.45 -11.21
C MET A 1 -12.35 19.02 -11.44
N ASP A 2 -12.28 18.63 -12.70
CA ASP A 2 -12.06 17.24 -13.10
C ASP A 2 -10.61 16.86 -12.77
N LEU A 3 -10.43 15.70 -12.15
CA LEU A 3 -9.10 15.16 -11.88
C LEU A 3 -8.41 14.89 -13.22
N SER A 4 -7.12 15.22 -13.31
CA SER A 4 -6.32 14.85 -14.47
C SER A 4 -6.27 13.33 -14.60
N PHE A 5 -6.11 12.84 -15.83
CA PHE A 5 -6.00 11.40 -16.10
C PHE A 5 -4.93 10.73 -15.23
N LEU A 6 -3.79 11.41 -15.01
CA LEU A 6 -2.69 10.88 -14.19
C LEU A 6 -3.08 10.73 -12.72
N GLU A 7 -3.82 11.69 -12.15
CA GLU A 7 -4.32 11.59 -10.77
C GLU A 7 -5.32 10.44 -10.63
N GLN A 8 -6.23 10.31 -11.59
CA GLN A 8 -7.18 9.20 -11.62
C GLN A 8 -6.46 7.85 -11.69
N ALA A 9 -5.45 7.72 -12.55
CA ALA A 9 -4.64 6.52 -12.68
C ALA A 9 -3.87 6.20 -11.38
N SER A 10 -3.32 7.21 -10.71
CA SER A 10 -2.63 7.06 -9.41
C SER A 10 -3.57 6.51 -8.33
N ILE A 11 -4.77 7.08 -8.22
CA ILE A 11 -5.80 6.64 -7.26
C ILE A 11 -6.19 5.18 -7.51
N TRP A 12 -6.42 4.80 -8.77
CA TRP A 12 -6.70 3.41 -9.14
C TRP A 12 -5.51 2.48 -8.87
N GLY A 13 -4.29 2.97 -9.09
CA GLY A 13 -3.04 2.26 -8.77
C GLY A 13 -2.92 1.93 -7.29
N GLN A 14 -3.24 2.88 -6.40
CA GLN A 14 -3.24 2.66 -4.94
C GLN A 14 -4.26 1.60 -4.53
N VAL A 15 -5.48 1.64 -5.10
CA VAL A 15 -6.51 0.61 -4.85
C VAL A 15 -6.03 -0.77 -5.30
N PHE A 16 -5.40 -0.84 -6.48
CA PHE A 16 -4.84 -2.08 -6.99
C PHE A 16 -3.72 -2.61 -6.08
N GLU A 17 -2.85 -1.73 -5.58
CA GLU A 17 -1.79 -2.08 -4.64
C GLU A 17 -2.35 -2.69 -3.34
N ILE A 18 -3.42 -2.09 -2.77
CA ILE A 18 -4.13 -2.66 -1.61
C ILE A 18 -4.60 -4.08 -1.90
N ALA A 19 -5.21 -4.31 -3.07
CA ALA A 19 -5.71 -5.62 -3.47
C ALA A 19 -4.58 -6.65 -3.57
N VAL A 20 -3.48 -6.29 -4.22
CA VAL A 20 -2.29 -7.15 -4.38
C VAL A 20 -1.69 -7.48 -3.01
N LYS A 21 -1.47 -6.48 -2.16
CA LYS A 21 -0.93 -6.68 -0.81
C LYS A 21 -1.80 -7.61 0.04
N ARG A 22 -3.14 -7.49 -0.03
CA ARG A 22 -4.06 -8.44 0.63
C ARG A 22 -3.86 -9.87 0.13
N GLY A 23 -3.70 -10.07 -1.17
CA GLY A 23 -3.43 -11.39 -1.75
C GLY A 23 -2.11 -12.00 -1.25
N VAL A 24 -1.05 -11.20 -1.20
CA VAL A 24 0.26 -11.60 -0.67
C VAL A 24 0.15 -12.01 0.80
N LEU A 25 -0.46 -11.14 1.64
CA LEU A 25 -0.61 -11.39 3.07
C LEU A 25 -1.42 -12.66 3.34
N GLN A 26 -2.53 -12.87 2.64
CA GLN A 26 -3.33 -14.08 2.83
C GLN A 26 -2.54 -15.35 2.49
N HIS A 27 -1.68 -15.31 1.46
CA HIS A 27 -0.86 -16.46 1.13
C HIS A 27 0.17 -16.76 2.24
N LEU A 28 0.79 -15.72 2.81
CA LEU A 28 1.71 -15.88 3.94
C LEU A 28 1.02 -16.45 5.18
N ILE A 29 -0.22 -16.02 5.46
CA ILE A 29 -1.05 -16.58 6.55
C ILE A 29 -1.38 -18.05 6.29
N GLN A 30 -1.77 -18.40 5.06
CA GLN A 30 -2.07 -19.78 4.67
C GLN A 30 -0.86 -20.72 4.88
N GLN A 31 0.34 -20.25 4.55
CA GLN A 31 1.59 -20.99 4.77
C GLN A 31 2.08 -20.96 6.22
N LYS A 32 1.33 -20.33 7.14
CA LYS A 32 1.69 -20.13 8.56
C LYS A 32 3.01 -19.40 8.75
N LEU A 33 3.41 -18.58 7.76
CA LEU A 33 4.60 -17.72 7.84
C LEU A 33 4.31 -16.46 8.66
N VAL A 34 3.06 -15.97 8.60
CA VAL A 34 2.53 -14.89 9.43
C VAL A 34 1.36 -15.46 10.24
N LEU A 35 1.31 -15.21 11.54
CA LEU A 35 0.14 -15.54 12.35
C LEU A 35 -0.98 -14.53 12.11
N ASP A 36 -2.22 -14.97 12.13
CA ASP A 36 -3.38 -14.10 11.88
C ASP A 36 -3.50 -12.95 12.91
N ASP A 37 -3.00 -13.15 14.13
CA ASP A 37 -2.98 -12.13 15.18
C ASP A 37 -1.71 -11.23 15.16
N HIS A 38 -0.92 -11.27 14.08
CA HIS A 38 0.28 -10.44 14.00
C HIS A 38 -0.10 -8.95 13.95
N PRO A 39 0.53 -8.05 14.74
CA PRO A 39 0.12 -6.64 14.84
C PRO A 39 0.14 -5.89 13.50
N VAL A 40 1.02 -6.28 12.58
CA VAL A 40 1.08 -5.71 11.21
C VAL A 40 -0.19 -5.99 10.40
N LEU A 41 -0.97 -7.03 10.73
CA LEU A 41 -2.21 -7.38 10.04
C LEU A 41 -3.43 -6.61 10.57
N GLN A 42 -3.37 -6.05 11.77
CA GLN A 42 -4.49 -5.36 12.41
C GLN A 42 -5.10 -4.26 11.51
N PRO A 43 -4.30 -3.37 10.87
CA PRO A 43 -4.85 -2.38 9.94
C PRO A 43 -5.56 -3.03 8.75
N TRP A 44 -4.99 -4.12 8.22
CA TRP A 44 -5.52 -4.85 7.06
C TRP A 44 -6.83 -5.58 7.35
N GLN A 45 -7.02 -6.05 8.59
CA GLN A 45 -8.25 -6.68 9.06
C GLN A 45 -9.35 -5.65 9.35
N SER A 46 -8.96 -4.47 9.85
CA SER A 46 -9.90 -3.40 10.19
C SER A 46 -10.54 -2.73 8.96
N VAL A 47 -9.79 -2.58 7.87
CA VAL A 47 -10.25 -1.90 6.66
C VAL A 47 -11.04 -2.86 5.77
N LYS A 48 -12.30 -2.53 5.53
CA LYS A 48 -13.22 -3.29 4.66
C LYS A 48 -13.20 -2.75 3.23
N ASN A 49 -13.77 -3.52 2.31
CA ASN A 49 -13.94 -3.07 0.91
C ASN A 49 -14.83 -1.83 0.82
N ALA A 50 -15.81 -1.69 1.72
CA ALA A 50 -16.65 -0.50 1.82
C ALA A 50 -15.83 0.75 2.15
N ASP A 51 -14.79 0.64 2.99
CA ASP A 51 -13.93 1.77 3.33
C ASP A 51 -13.11 2.21 2.11
N VAL A 52 -12.55 1.25 1.37
CA VAL A 52 -11.84 1.53 0.11
C VAL A 52 -12.76 2.22 -0.89
N TYR A 53 -14.00 1.74 -1.03
CA TYR A 53 -15.02 2.36 -1.87
C TYR A 53 -15.35 3.80 -1.43
N HIS A 54 -15.59 4.03 -0.14
CA HIS A 54 -15.89 5.37 0.37
C HIS A 54 -14.73 6.35 0.13
N GLN A 55 -13.48 5.91 0.31
CA GLN A 55 -12.32 6.74 0.00
C GLN A 55 -12.20 7.02 -1.50
N LEU A 56 -12.54 6.05 -2.35
CA LEU A 56 -12.53 6.21 -3.80
C LEU A 56 -13.58 7.23 -4.26
N VAL A 57 -14.81 7.13 -3.76
CA VAL A 57 -15.89 8.10 -4.01
C VAL A 57 -15.50 9.50 -3.57
N LYS A 58 -14.86 9.61 -2.40
CA LYS A 58 -14.36 10.88 -1.87
C LYS A 58 -13.22 11.45 -2.73
N ALA A 59 -12.26 10.62 -3.13
CA ALA A 59 -11.12 11.02 -3.95
C ALA A 59 -11.58 11.56 -5.32
N PHE A 60 -12.49 10.82 -5.98
CA PHE A 60 -13.07 11.23 -7.27
C PHE A 60 -14.16 12.31 -7.17
N LYS A 61 -14.56 12.72 -5.96
CA LYS A 61 -15.62 13.71 -5.71
C LYS A 61 -16.93 13.36 -6.43
N LEU A 62 -17.29 12.07 -6.44
CA LEU A 62 -18.44 11.57 -7.21
C LEU A 62 -19.76 11.96 -6.54
N THR A 63 -20.63 12.63 -7.29
CA THR A 63 -21.98 13.00 -6.85
C THR A 63 -23.05 12.15 -7.54
N ASP A 64 -22.84 11.82 -8.81
CA ASP A 64 -23.78 11.09 -9.66
C ASP A 64 -23.92 9.60 -9.26
N PRO A 65 -25.15 9.09 -9.07
CA PRO A 65 -25.40 7.70 -8.70
C PRO A 65 -24.91 6.68 -9.74
N ASN A 66 -25.08 6.94 -11.04
CA ASN A 66 -24.68 5.99 -12.10
C ASN A 66 -23.15 5.83 -12.11
N THR A 67 -22.44 6.94 -11.95
CA THR A 67 -20.97 6.97 -11.88
C THR A 67 -20.48 6.23 -10.63
N LYS A 68 -21.18 6.35 -9.50
CA LYS A 68 -20.85 5.62 -8.27
C LYS A 68 -20.99 4.11 -8.44
N GLU A 69 -22.09 3.64 -9.06
CA GLU A 69 -22.31 2.22 -9.33
C GLU A 69 -21.25 1.65 -10.29
N TRP A 70 -20.88 2.42 -11.31
CA TRP A 70 -19.82 2.04 -12.24
C TRP A 70 -18.46 1.89 -11.52
N VAL A 71 -18.11 2.86 -10.68
CA VAL A 71 -16.88 2.84 -9.86
C VAL A 71 -16.90 1.69 -8.87
N GLU A 72 -18.03 1.39 -8.23
CA GLU A 72 -18.16 0.23 -7.34
C GLU A 72 -17.92 -1.08 -8.08
N THR A 73 -18.48 -1.22 -9.29
CA THR A 73 -18.32 -2.41 -10.13
C THR A 73 -16.86 -2.60 -10.54
N MET A 74 -16.21 -1.53 -11.01
CA MET A 74 -14.79 -1.55 -11.33
C MET A 74 -13.93 -1.91 -10.13
N LEU A 75 -14.21 -1.30 -8.97
CA LEU A 75 -13.52 -1.60 -7.72
C LEU A 75 -13.61 -3.09 -7.39
N ARG A 76 -14.80 -3.70 -7.44
CA ARG A 76 -14.97 -5.13 -7.16
C ARG A 76 -14.10 -6.01 -8.07
N HIS A 77 -14.11 -5.75 -9.38
CA HIS A 77 -13.26 -6.49 -10.32
C HIS A 77 -11.77 -6.28 -10.02
N LEU A 78 -11.35 -5.04 -9.78
CA LEU A 78 -9.96 -4.71 -9.49
C LEU A 78 -9.47 -5.39 -8.20
N LEU A 79 -10.32 -5.42 -7.16
CA LEU A 79 -10.00 -6.08 -5.89
C LEU A 79 -9.80 -7.59 -6.07
N VAL A 80 -10.68 -8.27 -6.82
CA VAL A 80 -10.55 -9.71 -7.08
C VAL A 80 -9.31 -10.01 -7.91
N LEU A 81 -9.06 -9.25 -8.97
CA LEU A 81 -7.90 -9.42 -9.84
C LEU A 81 -6.59 -9.17 -9.10
N GLY A 82 -6.48 -8.05 -8.39
CA GLY A 82 -5.29 -7.71 -7.61
C GLY A 82 -5.02 -8.73 -6.51
N TYR A 83 -6.05 -9.16 -5.79
CA TYR A 83 -5.93 -10.23 -4.79
C TYR A 83 -5.39 -11.53 -5.40
N GLY A 84 -5.99 -11.99 -6.52
CA GLY A 84 -5.56 -13.21 -7.20
C GLY A 84 -4.12 -13.12 -7.72
N LEU A 85 -3.72 -11.95 -8.23
CA LEU A 85 -2.36 -11.68 -8.66
C LEU A 85 -1.38 -11.78 -7.48
N GLY A 86 -1.60 -11.01 -6.40
CA GLY A 86 -0.72 -11.01 -5.24
C GLY A 86 -0.55 -12.40 -4.63
N TRP A 87 -1.65 -13.14 -4.50
CA TRP A 87 -1.64 -14.53 -4.04
C TRP A 87 -0.78 -15.43 -4.95
N THR A 88 -1.03 -15.37 -6.26
CA THR A 88 -0.36 -16.23 -7.24
C THR A 88 1.12 -15.92 -7.31
N THR A 89 1.48 -14.63 -7.35
CA THR A 89 2.88 -14.19 -7.34
C THR A 89 3.59 -14.69 -6.09
N MET A 90 3.03 -14.47 -4.89
CA MET A 90 3.68 -14.92 -3.66
C MET A 90 3.84 -16.45 -3.61
N ARG A 91 2.81 -17.19 -4.06
CA ARG A 91 2.86 -18.65 -4.16
C ARG A 91 3.99 -19.12 -5.06
N GLU A 92 4.10 -18.56 -6.26
CA GLU A 92 5.16 -18.95 -7.19
C GLU A 92 6.54 -18.51 -6.68
N CYS A 93 6.65 -17.34 -6.03
CA CYS A 93 7.90 -16.91 -5.39
C CYS A 93 8.37 -17.90 -4.31
N LEU A 94 7.49 -18.32 -3.39
CA LEU A 94 7.85 -19.28 -2.35
C LEU A 94 8.19 -20.65 -2.93
N LYS A 95 7.40 -21.13 -3.90
CA LYS A 95 7.61 -22.41 -4.57
C LYS A 95 8.98 -22.51 -5.24
N HIS A 96 9.44 -21.42 -5.87
CA HIS A 96 10.71 -21.39 -6.60
C HIS A 96 11.89 -20.85 -5.77
N SER A 97 11.67 -20.49 -4.49
CA SER A 97 12.72 -19.94 -3.62
C SER A 97 13.84 -20.94 -3.27
N GLY A 98 13.59 -22.24 -3.41
CA GLY A 98 14.50 -23.31 -2.96
C GLY A 98 14.60 -23.45 -1.42
N ILE A 99 13.88 -22.63 -0.66
CA ILE A 99 13.89 -22.63 0.80
C ILE A 99 12.97 -23.75 1.31
N ARG A 100 13.56 -24.80 1.91
CA ARG A 100 12.79 -25.96 2.41
C ARG A 100 11.92 -25.66 3.64
N LYS A 101 12.32 -24.70 4.48
CA LYS A 101 11.62 -24.28 5.69
C LYS A 101 11.70 -22.76 5.81
N ALA A 102 10.83 -22.07 5.08
CA ALA A 102 10.75 -20.62 5.16
C ALA A 102 10.32 -20.21 6.58
N LYS A 103 10.96 -19.17 7.11
CA LYS A 103 10.58 -18.49 8.34
C LYS A 103 10.50 -17.01 8.03
N LEU A 104 9.42 -16.36 8.48
CA LEU A 104 9.32 -14.91 8.38
C LEU A 104 10.23 -14.27 9.44
N GLU A 105 11.19 -13.46 8.99
CA GLU A 105 12.08 -12.70 9.88
C GLU A 105 11.52 -11.32 10.22
N ALA A 106 10.94 -10.66 9.21
CA ALA A 106 10.38 -9.32 9.31
C ALA A 106 9.26 -9.15 8.29
N ILE A 107 8.31 -8.26 8.59
CA ILE A 107 7.27 -7.84 7.65
C ILE A 107 6.99 -6.36 7.81
N TRP A 108 7.04 -5.64 6.71
CA TRP A 108 6.63 -4.24 6.63
C TRP A 108 5.69 -4.08 5.44
N CYS A 109 4.43 -3.78 5.74
CA CYS A 109 3.38 -3.63 4.75
C CYS A 109 2.38 -2.57 5.24
N PRO A 110 2.72 -1.27 5.12
CA PRO A 110 1.79 -0.20 5.48
C PRO A 110 0.59 -0.20 4.52
N LEU A 111 -0.58 0.09 5.09
CA LEU A 111 -1.81 0.29 4.35
C LEU A 111 -2.02 1.79 4.14
N THR A 112 -1.98 2.23 2.89
CA THR A 112 -2.23 3.63 2.50
C THR A 112 -3.51 3.68 1.68
N LEU A 113 -4.49 4.46 2.15
CA LEU A 113 -5.74 4.68 1.43
C LEU A 113 -5.62 5.89 0.48
N PRO A 114 -6.41 5.95 -0.61
CA PRO A 114 -6.20 6.94 -1.67
C PRO A 114 -6.32 8.44 -1.30
N THR A 115 -6.82 8.74 -0.10
CA THR A 115 -6.99 10.11 0.41
C THR A 115 -6.00 10.47 1.51
N GLN A 116 -5.13 9.54 1.92
CA GLN A 116 -4.17 9.76 3.01
C GLN A 116 -2.89 10.49 2.55
N GLU A 117 -2.55 10.50 1.26
CA GLU A 117 -1.30 11.08 0.73
C GLU A 117 -1.10 12.61 0.93
N MET A 118 -2.01 13.34 1.58
CA MET A 118 -1.92 14.80 1.69
C MET A 118 -0.82 15.30 2.66
N GLN A 119 -0.16 14.44 3.44
CA GLN A 119 0.93 14.83 4.37
C GLN A 119 2.23 14.03 4.17
N ARG A 120 2.73 14.04 2.93
CA ARG A 120 3.91 13.28 2.47
C ARG A 120 5.19 13.41 3.30
N ASP A 121 5.41 14.49 4.05
CA ASP A 121 6.69 14.72 4.74
C ASP A 121 6.69 14.20 6.19
N GLU A 122 5.58 14.36 6.93
CA GLU A 122 5.41 13.77 8.26
C GLU A 122 5.26 12.24 8.17
N GLU A 123 4.53 11.76 7.15
CA GLU A 123 4.36 10.33 6.88
C GLU A 123 5.70 9.63 6.59
N LYS A 124 6.67 10.30 5.96
CA LYS A 124 7.99 9.72 5.65
C LYS A 124 8.78 9.37 6.91
N GLU A 125 8.76 10.22 7.92
CA GLU A 125 9.56 10.00 9.14
C GLU A 125 8.96 8.88 9.99
N GLU A 126 7.63 8.85 10.15
CA GLU A 126 6.94 7.78 10.86
C GLU A 126 7.08 6.44 10.13
N THR A 127 6.97 6.47 8.80
CA THR A 127 7.15 5.29 7.95
C THR A 127 8.57 4.75 8.04
N ALA A 128 9.59 5.62 8.04
CA ALA A 128 10.98 5.22 8.19
C ALA A 128 11.26 4.60 9.56
N LYS A 129 10.70 5.17 10.64
CA LYS A 129 10.78 4.59 11.99
C LYS A 129 10.11 3.22 12.07
N ALA A 130 8.90 3.09 11.51
CA ALA A 130 8.18 1.82 11.47
C ALA A 130 8.91 0.75 10.65
N PHE A 131 9.53 1.14 9.53
CA PHE A 131 10.37 0.25 8.73
C PHE A 131 11.59 -0.22 9.52
N GLN A 132 12.33 0.68 10.16
CA GLN A 132 13.49 0.30 10.97
C GLN A 132 13.12 -0.66 12.11
N ALA A 133 12.01 -0.39 12.78
CA ALA A 133 11.48 -1.27 13.82
C ALA A 133 11.12 -2.67 13.28
N ALA A 134 10.47 -2.75 12.11
CA ALA A 134 10.08 -4.02 11.51
C ALA A 134 11.28 -4.91 11.14
N PHE A 135 12.39 -4.32 10.70
CA PHE A 135 13.60 -5.04 10.26
C PHE A 135 14.72 -5.12 11.30
N ASN A 136 14.48 -4.65 12.54
CA ASN A 136 15.48 -4.60 13.61
C ASN A 136 16.81 -3.93 13.18
N LEU A 137 16.73 -2.88 12.36
CA LEU A 137 17.91 -2.24 11.79
C LEU A 137 18.59 -1.34 12.85
N PRO A 138 19.92 -1.45 13.04
CA PRO A 138 20.65 -0.55 13.93
C PRO A 138 20.82 0.84 13.31
N GLY A 139 20.56 1.90 14.08
CA GLY A 139 20.82 3.30 13.71
C GLY A 139 19.62 4.23 13.87
N LYS A 140 19.84 5.55 13.73
CA LYS A 140 18.76 6.55 13.65
C LYS A 140 18.18 6.57 12.23
N PRO A 141 16.90 6.90 12.03
CA PRO A 141 16.33 7.13 10.70
C PRO A 141 17.19 8.12 9.94
N VAL A 142 17.59 7.79 8.71
CA VAL A 142 18.25 8.76 7.83
C VAL A 142 17.20 9.82 7.52
N MET A 143 17.26 10.94 8.23
CA MET A 143 16.47 12.12 7.93
C MET A 143 16.83 12.52 6.51
N VAL A 144 15.88 12.47 5.58
CA VAL A 144 16.05 13.09 4.26
C VAL A 144 16.04 14.59 4.52
N GLN A 145 17.20 15.16 4.87
CA GLN A 145 17.37 16.60 4.89
C GLN A 145 17.11 17.07 3.47
N ASN A 146 16.07 17.89 3.31
CA ASN A 146 15.86 18.69 2.11
C ASN A 146 17.18 19.39 1.81
N ARG A 147 17.94 18.88 0.84
CA ARG A 147 19.02 19.65 0.24
C ARG A 147 18.33 20.82 -0.45
N GLN A 148 18.24 21.93 0.28
CA GLN A 148 18.30 23.24 -0.32
C GLN A 148 19.57 23.21 -1.18
N PHE A 149 19.40 22.99 -2.48
CA PHE A 149 20.42 23.34 -3.44
C PHE A 149 20.53 24.86 -3.34
N ASP A 150 21.44 25.30 -2.48
CA ASP A 150 21.79 26.70 -2.34
C ASP A 150 22.26 27.20 -3.70
N LYS A 151 21.66 28.33 -4.06
CA LYS A 151 22.04 29.21 -5.15
C LYS A 151 23.53 29.53 -5.03
N GLN A 152 24.37 28.82 -5.75
CA GLN A 152 25.78 29.18 -5.95
C GLN A 152 26.20 28.98 -7.40
N PHE A 153 25.39 29.45 -8.35
CA PHE A 153 25.84 29.71 -9.73
C PHE A 153 25.04 30.88 -10.27
N GLU A 154 25.49 32.11 -9.98
CA GLU A 154 25.32 33.32 -10.81
C GLU A 154 26.01 34.51 -10.11
N SER A 155 27.34 34.44 -10.04
CA SER A 155 28.21 35.62 -10.01
C SER A 155 29.61 35.17 -10.42
N ASN A 156 29.86 35.28 -11.72
CA ASN A 156 31.15 35.64 -12.32
C ASN A 156 30.90 36.03 -13.77
#